data_AF-A0A6N2YMF3-F1
#
_entry.id   AF-A0A6N2YMF3-F1
#
_cell.length_a   1.000
_cell.length_b   1.000
_cell.length_c   1.000
_cell.angle_alpha   90.00
_cell.angle_beta   90.00
_cell.angle_gamma   90.00
#
_symmetry.space_group_name_H-M   'P 1'
#
loop_
_entity.id
_entity.type
_entity.pdbx_description
1 polymer ?
#
loop_
_entity_poly.entity_id
_entity_poly.type
_entity_poly.pdbx_seq_one_letter_code
_entity_poly.pdbx_strand_id
1 'polypeptide(L)'
;MELDFGKIARIKDIQERMSELSEEGKDLSSPLLTDIRLVGEIYDIFSGMVENPASAAQRKKFIFIILYLFSPGTLAGGKMASGLRGAIANAIGVKSHSSVSNNSADMLFIYRHYEYFRKEVGRIFTEVTRRLEEKGLISVPDVLAT
;
A
#
# COMPACT_ATOMS: atom_id res chain seq x y z
N MET A 1 34.24 -39.85 7.64
CA MET A 1 33.62 -38.51 7.56
C MET A 1 32.37 -38.59 8.43
N GLU A 2 32.36 -37.90 9.55
CA GLU A 2 31.24 -37.94 10.50
C GLU A 2 30.16 -36.95 10.07
N LEU A 3 28.89 -37.33 10.18
CA LEU A 3 27.76 -36.47 9.83
C LEU A 3 27.51 -35.48 10.98
N ASP A 4 27.59 -34.18 10.69
CA ASP A 4 27.31 -33.12 11.66
C ASP A 4 25.79 -32.89 11.79
N PHE A 5 25.16 -33.66 12.66
CA PHE A 5 23.73 -33.54 12.96
C PHE A 5 23.37 -32.20 13.63
N GLY A 6 24.31 -31.53 14.30
CA GLY A 6 24.10 -30.20 14.87
C GLY A 6 23.84 -29.15 13.80
N LYS A 7 24.58 -29.22 12.68
CA LYS A 7 24.34 -28.39 11.50
C LYS A 7 22.95 -28.62 10.90
N ILE A 8 22.50 -29.88 10.80
CA ILE A 8 21.18 -30.21 10.24
C ILE A 8 20.05 -29.70 11.15
N ALA A 9 20.16 -29.89 12.47
CA ALA A 9 19.20 -29.34 13.42
C ALA A 9 19.11 -27.81 13.30
N ARG A 10 20.26 -27.13 13.21
CA ARG A 10 20.29 -25.67 13.05
C ARG A 10 19.67 -25.17 11.75
N ILE A 11 19.85 -25.90 10.64
CA ILE A 11 19.19 -25.57 9.36
C ILE A 11 17.68 -25.67 9.51
N LYS A 12 17.19 -26.75 10.15
CA LYS A 12 15.76 -26.95 10.39
C LYS A 12 15.16 -25.81 11.23
N ASP A 13 15.81 -25.43 12.34
CA ASP A 13 15.37 -24.30 13.18
C ASP A 13 15.25 -22.99 12.39
N ILE A 14 16.20 -22.73 11.48
CA ILE A 14 16.19 -21.52 10.65
C ILE A 14 15.02 -21.58 9.65
N GLN A 15 14.78 -22.74 9.03
CA GLN A 15 13.68 -22.90 8.08
C GLN A 15 12.31 -22.73 8.74
N GLU A 16 12.11 -23.26 9.96
CA GLU A 16 10.88 -23.10 10.73
C GLU A 16 10.61 -21.62 11.03
N ARG A 17 11.62 -20.91 11.54
CA ARG A 17 11.51 -19.45 11.82
C ARG A 17 11.24 -18.63 10.56
N MET A 18 11.89 -18.98 9.44
CA MET A 18 11.63 -18.30 8.15
C MET A 18 10.20 -18.53 7.67
N SER A 19 9.61 -19.71 7.93
CA SER A 19 8.22 -20.01 7.61
C SER A 19 7.27 -19.17 8.45
N GLU A 20 7.46 -19.13 9.77
CA GLU A 20 6.65 -18.33 10.70
C GLU A 20 6.66 -16.85 10.33
N LEU A 21 7.84 -16.27 10.11
CA LEU A 21 7.99 -14.87 9.69
C LEU A 21 7.38 -14.60 8.31
N SER A 22 7.42 -15.58 7.40
CA SER A 22 6.78 -15.45 6.09
C SER A 22 5.26 -15.49 6.18
N GLU A 23 4.68 -16.23 7.12
CA GLU A 23 3.24 -16.26 7.36
C GLU A 23 2.78 -14.95 7.99
N GLU A 24 3.44 -14.51 9.05
CA GLU A 24 3.18 -13.21 9.68
C GLU A 24 3.27 -12.06 8.66
N GLY A 25 4.32 -12.08 7.82
CA GLY A 25 4.50 -11.10 6.75
C GLY A 25 3.37 -11.10 5.71
N LYS A 26 2.77 -12.26 5.39
CA LYS A 26 1.61 -12.34 4.49
C LYS A 26 0.37 -11.74 5.14
N ASP A 27 0.15 -12.03 6.42
CA ASP A 27 -1.00 -11.51 7.15
C ASP A 27 -0.92 -9.98 7.27
N LEU A 28 0.23 -9.44 7.68
CA LEU A 28 0.46 -7.99 7.79
C LEU A 28 0.41 -7.25 6.44
N SER A 29 0.71 -7.94 5.34
CA SER A 29 0.68 -7.36 4.00
C SER A 29 -0.62 -7.58 3.24
N SER A 30 -1.62 -8.20 3.88
CA SER A 30 -2.93 -8.44 3.28
C SER A 30 -3.61 -7.12 2.92
N PRO A 31 -4.22 -7.03 1.72
CA PRO A 31 -4.87 -5.81 1.27
C PRO A 31 -6.16 -5.56 2.05
N LEU A 32 -6.43 -4.28 2.35
CA LEU A 32 -7.70 -3.83 2.93
C LEU A 32 -8.84 -3.83 1.90
N LEU A 33 -8.51 -3.54 0.63
CA LEU A 33 -9.43 -3.57 -0.50
C LEU A 33 -8.84 -4.42 -1.63
N THR A 34 -9.67 -5.24 -2.26
CA THR A 34 -9.25 -6.15 -3.34
C THR A 34 -9.81 -5.75 -4.71
N ASP A 35 -10.89 -4.97 -4.76
CA ASP A 35 -11.49 -4.52 -6.02
C ASP A 35 -10.73 -3.34 -6.63
N ILE A 36 -9.78 -3.66 -7.52
CA ILE A 36 -8.91 -2.68 -8.21
C ILE A 36 -9.71 -1.65 -9.01
N ARG A 37 -10.97 -1.92 -9.38
CA ARG A 37 -11.82 -0.95 -10.11
C ARG A 37 -12.09 0.31 -9.29
N LEU A 38 -12.02 0.20 -7.95
CA LEU A 38 -12.19 1.33 -7.03
C LEU A 38 -11.06 2.36 -7.12
N VAL A 39 -9.91 2.05 -7.72
CA VAL A 39 -8.79 3.00 -7.85
C VAL A 39 -9.21 4.26 -8.61
N GLY A 40 -10.08 4.14 -9.61
CA GLY A 40 -10.64 5.29 -10.34
C GLY A 40 -11.53 6.16 -9.46
N GLU A 41 -12.51 5.55 -8.77
CA GLU A 41 -13.39 6.25 -7.83
C GLU A 41 -12.61 6.95 -6.71
N ILE A 42 -11.56 6.31 -6.18
CA ILE A 42 -10.69 6.91 -5.18
C ILE A 42 -9.97 8.13 -5.75
N TYR A 43 -9.52 8.09 -7.00
CA TYR A 43 -8.88 9.23 -7.64
C TYR A 43 -9.85 10.38 -7.89
N ASP A 44 -11.09 10.10 -8.28
CA ASP A 44 -12.12 11.12 -8.48
C ASP A 44 -12.44 11.84 -7.16
N ILE A 45 -12.59 11.09 -6.07
CA ILE A 45 -12.75 11.67 -4.73
C ILE A 45 -11.52 12.50 -4.34
N PHE A 46 -10.33 11.92 -4.49
CA PHE A 46 -9.05 12.57 -4.16
C PHE A 46 -8.85 13.89 -4.92
N SER A 47 -9.11 13.88 -6.23
CA SER A 47 -8.91 15.04 -7.10
C SER A 47 -9.86 16.19 -6.76
N GLY A 48 -11.08 15.87 -6.29
CA GLY A 48 -12.01 16.86 -5.74
C GLY A 48 -11.61 17.45 -4.39
N MET A 49 -10.60 16.90 -3.71
CA MET A 49 -10.15 17.36 -2.39
C MET A 49 -8.86 18.20 -2.40
N VAL A 50 -8.11 18.20 -3.50
CA VAL A 50 -6.78 18.80 -3.56
C VAL A 50 -6.62 19.74 -4.74
N GLU A 51 -5.90 20.83 -4.54
CA GLU A 51 -5.48 21.69 -5.64
C GLU A 51 -4.35 21.01 -6.43
N ASN A 52 -4.42 21.14 -7.76
CA ASN A 52 -3.44 20.59 -8.70
C ASN A 52 -3.12 19.09 -8.42
N PRO A 53 -4.10 18.18 -8.61
CA PRO A 53 -3.95 16.75 -8.34
C PRO A 53 -2.87 16.09 -9.21
N ALA A 54 -2.53 16.72 -10.34
CA ALA A 54 -1.43 16.33 -11.22
C ALA A 54 -0.05 16.73 -10.69
N SER A 55 0.08 17.46 -9.58
CA SER A 55 1.39 17.79 -9.02
C SER A 55 2.10 16.55 -8.45
N ALA A 56 3.43 16.54 -8.47
CA ALA A 56 4.20 15.41 -7.95
C ALA A 56 3.93 15.14 -6.47
N ALA A 57 3.71 16.19 -5.67
CA ALA A 57 3.39 16.06 -4.24
C ALA A 57 2.03 15.38 -4.03
N GLN A 58 0.99 15.78 -4.77
CA GLN A 58 -0.34 15.19 -4.64
C GLN A 58 -0.38 13.75 -5.17
N ARG A 59 0.27 13.47 -6.30
CA ARG A 59 0.42 12.08 -6.79
C ARG A 59 1.07 11.18 -5.75
N LYS A 60 2.06 11.66 -4.99
CA LYS A 60 2.67 10.86 -3.90
C LYS A 60 1.66 10.51 -2.80
N LYS A 61 0.82 11.46 -2.38
CA LYS A 61 -0.23 11.19 -1.37
C LYS A 61 -1.24 10.17 -1.88
N PHE A 62 -1.72 10.33 -3.12
CA PHE A 62 -2.64 9.39 -3.76
C PHE A 62 -2.05 7.98 -3.85
N ILE A 63 -0.83 7.84 -4.39
CA ILE A 63 -0.18 6.53 -4.53
C ILE A 63 0.03 5.89 -3.14
N PHE A 64 0.41 6.65 -2.11
CA PHE A 64 0.55 6.11 -0.76
C PHE A 64 -0.76 5.48 -0.27
N ILE A 65 -1.89 6.18 -0.43
CA ILE A 65 -3.22 5.70 -0.04
C ILE A 65 -3.58 4.43 -0.81
N ILE A 66 -3.37 4.40 -2.12
CA ILE A 66 -3.65 3.20 -2.94
C ILE A 66 -2.76 2.02 -2.53
N LEU A 67 -1.47 2.24 -2.26
CA LEU A 67 -0.60 1.17 -1.80
C LEU A 67 -1.03 0.65 -0.43
N TYR A 68 -1.37 1.54 0.51
CA TYR A 68 -1.85 1.13 1.82
C TYR A 68 -3.14 0.28 1.73
N LEU A 69 -4.08 0.66 0.86
CA LEU A 69 -5.36 -0.04 0.70
C LEU A 69 -5.23 -1.37 -0.05
N PHE A 70 -4.48 -1.42 -1.16
CA PHE A 70 -4.50 -2.56 -2.09
C PHE A 70 -3.23 -3.40 -2.08
N SER A 71 -2.13 -2.90 -1.51
CA SER A 71 -0.84 -3.60 -1.52
C SER A 71 0.12 -3.08 -0.44
N PRO A 72 -0.26 -3.16 0.85
CA PRO A 72 0.49 -2.51 1.93
C PRO A 72 1.94 -3.04 2.03
N GLY A 73 2.17 -4.31 1.70
CA GLY A 73 3.51 -4.89 1.59
C GLY A 73 4.44 -4.12 0.63
N THR A 74 3.92 -3.43 -0.39
CA THR A 74 4.72 -2.59 -1.30
C THR A 74 5.37 -1.41 -0.60
N LEU A 75 4.71 -0.84 0.42
CA LEU A 75 5.28 0.24 1.24
C LEU A 75 6.48 -0.24 2.07
N ALA A 76 6.53 -1.55 2.36
CA ALA A 76 7.63 -2.22 3.04
C ALA A 76 8.66 -2.85 2.07
N GLY A 77 8.64 -2.50 0.78
CA GLY A 77 9.58 -3.01 -0.23
C GLY A 77 9.17 -4.34 -0.88
N GLY A 78 7.96 -4.83 -0.59
CA GLY A 78 7.37 -5.99 -1.25
C GLY A 78 6.94 -5.71 -2.70
N LYS A 79 6.43 -6.75 -3.36
CA LYS A 79 5.92 -6.64 -4.74
C LYS A 79 4.54 -5.98 -4.76
N MET A 80 4.36 -5.06 -5.70
CA MET A 80 3.05 -4.47 -6.00
C MET A 80 2.07 -5.53 -6.53
N ALA A 81 0.83 -5.47 -6.04
CA ALA A 81 -0.26 -6.31 -6.50
C ALA A 81 -0.43 -6.22 -8.03
N SER A 82 -0.74 -7.35 -8.65
CA SER A 82 -0.93 -7.43 -10.10
C SER A 82 -2.04 -6.48 -10.57
N GLY A 83 -1.86 -5.83 -11.72
CA GLY A 83 -2.82 -4.87 -12.27
C GLY A 83 -2.86 -3.49 -11.59
N LEU A 84 -2.45 -3.37 -10.31
CA LEU A 84 -2.52 -2.13 -9.55
C LEU A 84 -1.71 -1.00 -10.18
N ARG A 85 -0.52 -1.29 -10.72
CA ARG A 85 0.30 -0.30 -11.43
C ARG A 85 -0.42 0.31 -12.64
N GLY A 86 -1.18 -0.52 -13.37
CA GLY A 86 -1.98 -0.08 -14.50
C GLY A 86 -3.16 0.78 -14.07
N ALA A 87 -3.88 0.34 -13.03
CA ALA A 87 -5.00 1.08 -12.47
C ALA A 87 -4.58 2.47 -11.95
N ILE A 88 -3.46 2.56 -11.23
CA ILE A 88 -2.89 3.84 -10.77
C ILE A 88 -2.57 4.72 -11.97
N ALA A 89 -1.85 4.20 -12.97
CA ALA A 89 -1.41 4.97 -14.13
C ALA A 89 -2.60 5.52 -14.94
N ASN A 90 -3.64 4.69 -15.11
CA ASN A 90 -4.88 5.07 -15.78
C ASN A 90 -5.62 6.17 -15.00
N ALA A 91 -5.74 6.03 -13.68
CA ALA A 91 -6.43 7.00 -12.84
C ALA A 91 -5.75 8.38 -12.87
N ILE A 92 -4.41 8.42 -12.75
CA ILE A 92 -3.66 9.69 -12.76
C ILE A 92 -3.36 10.23 -14.17
N GLY A 93 -3.80 9.53 -15.23
CA GLY A 93 -3.63 9.94 -16.62
C GLY A 93 -2.17 9.95 -17.13
N VAL A 94 -1.27 9.11 -16.58
CA VAL A 94 0.12 9.04 -17.05
C VAL A 94 0.35 7.86 -17.99
N LYS A 95 1.00 8.12 -19.14
CA LYS A 95 1.31 7.10 -20.14
C LYS A 95 2.47 6.17 -19.74
N SER A 96 3.31 6.57 -18.79
CA SER A 96 4.47 5.79 -18.35
C SER A 96 4.26 5.16 -16.98
N HIS A 97 4.23 3.83 -16.94
CA HIS A 97 4.15 3.04 -15.70
C HIS A 97 5.38 3.22 -14.79
N SER A 98 6.52 3.68 -15.31
CA SER A 98 7.76 3.88 -14.55
C SER A 98 7.72 5.05 -13.57
N SER A 99 6.80 6.00 -13.73
CA SER A 99 6.61 7.12 -12.79
C SER A 99 5.96 6.68 -11.47
N VAL A 100 5.38 5.47 -11.43
CA VAL A 100 4.73 4.90 -10.24
C VAL A 100 5.73 4.12 -9.37
N SER A 101 6.77 3.49 -9.95
CA SER A 101 7.71 2.63 -9.20
C SER A 101 8.89 3.36 -8.54
N ASN A 102 9.30 4.52 -9.04
CA ASN A 102 10.45 5.26 -8.46
C ASN A 102 10.15 5.96 -7.12
N ASN A 103 8.98 5.74 -6.51
CA ASN A 103 8.54 6.44 -5.29
C ASN A 103 8.02 5.54 -4.16
N SER A 104 7.86 4.22 -4.36
CA SER A 104 7.24 3.37 -3.33
C SER A 104 8.18 3.06 -2.15
N ALA A 105 9.49 2.91 -2.39
CA ALA A 105 10.47 2.68 -1.33
C ALA A 105 10.68 3.93 -0.44
N ASP A 106 10.67 5.12 -1.04
CA ASP A 106 10.80 6.39 -0.32
C ASP A 106 9.50 6.81 0.39
N MET A 107 8.36 6.23 0.04
CA MET A 107 7.06 6.65 0.56
C MET A 107 6.89 6.42 2.05
N LEU A 108 7.34 5.26 2.55
CA LEU A 108 7.31 4.99 3.99
C LEU A 108 8.29 5.91 4.74
N PHE A 109 9.45 6.20 4.15
CA PHE A 109 10.38 7.18 4.69
C PHE A 109 9.73 8.57 4.79
N ILE A 110 9.09 9.05 3.72
CA ILE A 110 8.43 10.36 3.70
C ILE A 110 7.32 10.42 4.77
N TYR A 111 6.50 9.38 4.85
CA TYR A 111 5.41 9.31 5.84
C TYR A 111 5.91 9.37 7.29
N ARG A 112 7.03 8.70 7.59
CA ARG A 112 7.62 8.70 8.93
C ARG A 112 8.24 10.04 9.31
N HIS A 113 8.88 10.73 8.37
CA HIS A 113 9.71 11.90 8.68
C HIS A 113 8.99 13.25 8.47
N TYR A 114 7.99 13.32 7.59
CA TYR A 114 7.29 14.57 7.30
C TYR A 114 5.89 14.57 7.90
N GLU A 115 5.74 15.24 9.05
CA GLU A 115 4.47 15.37 9.76
C GLU A 115 3.35 15.94 8.87
N TYR A 116 3.66 16.97 8.08
CA TYR A 116 2.69 17.56 7.14
C TYR A 116 2.16 16.53 6.14
N PHE A 117 3.05 15.69 5.58
CA PHE A 117 2.64 14.64 4.65
C PHE A 117 1.73 13.61 5.34
N ARG A 118 2.10 13.16 6.54
CA ARG A 118 1.31 12.22 7.34
C ARG A 118 -0.10 12.75 7.65
N LYS A 119 -0.19 14.01 8.13
CA LYS A 119 -1.47 14.65 8.45
C LYS A 119 -2.38 14.76 7.22
N GLU A 120 -1.81 15.17 6.10
CA GLU A 120 -2.53 15.30 4.84
C GLU A 120 -3.01 13.95 4.30
N VAL A 121 -2.14 12.92 4.31
CA VAL A 121 -2.54 11.56 3.93
C VAL A 121 -3.65 11.04 4.82
N GLY A 122 -3.55 11.23 6.14
CA GLY A 122 -4.61 10.82 7.09
C GLY A 122 -5.94 11.51 6.80
N ARG A 123 -5.94 12.84 6.63
CA ARG A 123 -7.15 13.61 6.29
C ARG A 123 -7.79 13.13 4.99
N ILE A 124 -6.98 12.91 3.96
CA ILE A 124 -7.47 12.45 2.65
C ILE A 124 -8.00 11.03 2.75
N PHE A 125 -7.29 10.14 3.44
CA PHE A 125 -7.69 8.76 3.64
C PHE A 125 -9.06 8.67 4.32
N THR A 126 -9.25 9.37 5.44
CA THR A 126 -10.53 9.39 6.18
C THR A 126 -11.69 9.85 5.31
N GLU A 127 -11.50 10.90 4.51
CA GLU A 127 -12.58 11.41 3.66
C GLU A 127 -12.86 10.50 2.46
N VAL A 128 -11.82 9.90 1.87
CA VAL A 128 -11.96 8.91 0.78
C VAL A 128 -12.76 7.71 1.28
N THR A 129 -12.38 7.11 2.40
CA THR A 129 -13.07 5.93 2.93
C THR A 129 -14.51 6.26 3.31
N ARG A 130 -14.75 7.40 3.97
CA ARG A 130 -16.09 7.89 4.29
C ARG A 130 -16.97 8.00 3.04
N ARG A 131 -16.49 8.62 1.96
CA ARG A 131 -17.27 8.76 0.72
C ARG A 131 -17.48 7.45 -0.03
N LEU A 132 -16.51 6.53 0.00
CA LEU A 132 -16.70 5.19 -0.57
C LEU A 132 -17.78 4.41 0.18
N GLU A 133 -17.82 4.55 1.51
CA GLU A 133 -18.84 3.94 2.36
C GLU A 133 -20.23 4.56 2.11
N GLU A 134 -20.34 5.88 2.02
CA GLU A 134 -21.59 6.57 1.65
C GLU A 134 -22.14 6.14 0.28
N LYS A 135 -21.24 5.79 -0.64
CA LYS A 135 -21.59 5.23 -1.97
C LYS A 135 -21.91 3.73 -1.94
N GLY A 136 -21.75 3.05 -0.80
CA GLY A 136 -21.93 1.60 -0.66
C GLY A 136 -20.88 0.76 -1.39
N LEU A 137 -19.72 1.35 -1.72
CA LEU A 137 -18.65 0.68 -2.47
C LEU A 137 -17.73 -0.16 -1.58
N ILE A 138 -17.65 0.18 -0.29
CA ILE A 138 -16.90 -0.56 0.72
C ILE A 138 -17.75 -0.67 1.99
N SER A 139 -17.48 -1.68 2.80
CA SER A 139 -17.84 -1.70 4.22
C SER A 139 -16.55 -1.43 4.97
N VAL A 140 -16.48 -0.36 5.76
CA VAL A 140 -15.30 -0.07 6.58
C VAL A 140 -15.28 -1.10 7.71
N PRO A 141 -14.26 -1.97 7.81
CA PRO A 141 -14.09 -2.79 9.00
C PRO A 141 -13.72 -1.87 10.19
N ASP A 142 -14.13 -2.23 11.41
CA ASP A 142 -13.84 -1.49 12.67
C ASP A 142 -12.35 -1.15 12.89
N VAL A 143 -11.43 -1.72 12.10
CA VAL A 143 -9.98 -1.55 12.16
C VAL A 143 -9.51 -0.13 11.75
N LEU A 144 -10.35 0.68 11.13
CA LEU A 144 -10.02 2.07 10.75
C LEU A 144 -10.44 3.13 11.79
N ALA A 145 -10.92 2.71 12.97
CA ALA A 145 -11.39 3.57 14.06
C ALA A 145 -10.34 3.92 15.14
N THR A 146 -9.07 3.54 14.95
CA THR A 146 -7.95 3.86 15.87
C THR A 146 -6.91 4.75 15.22
#